data_AF-A0A8X6I096-F1
#
_entry.id   AF-A0A8X6I096-F1
#
_cell.length_a   1.000
_cell.length_b   1.000
_cell.length_c   1.000
_cell.angle_alpha   90.00
_cell.angle_beta   90.00
_cell.angle_gamma   90.00
#
_symmetry.space_group_name_H-M   'P 1'
#
loop_
_entity.id
_entity.type
_entity.pdbx_description
1 polymer ?
#
loop_
_entity_poly.entity_id
_entity_poly.type
_entity_poly.pdbx_seq_one_letter_code
_entity_poly.pdbx_strand_id
1 'polypeptide(L)'
;MIYKSPIEAPELILKEFADVFTGTGRLKRIEKIKLKENSVPHVVAPRQVPLAIHNKVKEELNNMVEAGIISKVKEPTEWVSNMVVIDSPKKLRICLDIPGH
;
A
#
# COMPACT_ATOMS: atom_id res chain seq x y z
N MET A 1 -32.74 -41.85 -0.54
CA MET A 1 -32.35 -40.46 -0.20
C MET A 1 -30.98 -40.22 -0.80
N ILE A 2 -30.89 -39.38 -1.83
CA ILE A 2 -29.60 -39.07 -2.48
C ILE A 2 -28.89 -38.08 -1.57
N TYR A 3 -27.79 -38.51 -0.95
CA TYR A 3 -26.91 -37.64 -0.19
C TYR A 3 -26.20 -36.71 -1.19
N LYS A 4 -26.63 -35.45 -1.29
CA LYS A 4 -25.86 -34.44 -2.01
C LYS A 4 -24.69 -34.04 -1.11
N SER A 5 -23.48 -34.40 -1.51
CA SER A 5 -22.25 -33.87 -0.90
C SER A 5 -22.31 -32.33 -0.93
N PRO A 6 -22.11 -31.62 0.19
CA PRO A 6 -22.16 -30.16 0.26
C PRO A 6 -20.84 -29.60 -0.23
N ILE A 7 -20.50 -29.85 -1.49
CA ILE A 7 -19.54 -29.01 -2.18
C ILE A 7 -20.42 -28.02 -2.92
N GLU A 8 -20.79 -26.93 -2.24
CA GLU A 8 -21.24 -25.72 -2.95
C GLU A 8 -20.16 -25.43 -3.99
N ALA A 9 -20.52 -25.55 -5.27
CA ALA A 9 -19.58 -25.46 -6.36
C ALA A 9 -18.73 -24.20 -6.17
N PRO A 10 -17.40 -24.24 -6.36
CA PRO A 10 -16.52 -23.10 -6.13
C PRO A 10 -17.01 -21.77 -6.74
N GLU A 11 -17.76 -21.85 -7.85
CA GLU A 11 -18.42 -20.72 -8.50
C GLU A 11 -19.46 -20.00 -7.63
N LEU A 12 -20.21 -20.72 -6.79
CA LEU A 12 -21.18 -20.13 -5.86
C LEU A 12 -20.46 -19.29 -4.79
N ILE A 13 -19.36 -19.79 -4.24
CA ILE A 13 -18.54 -19.09 -3.23
C ILE A 13 -17.90 -17.84 -3.85
N LEU A 14 -17.33 -17.97 -5.05
CA LEU A 14 -16.74 -16.82 -5.75
C LEU A 14 -17.78 -15.75 -6.10
N LYS A 15 -19.03 -16.16 -6.39
CA LYS A 15 -20.12 -15.24 -6.67
C LYS A 15 -20.66 -14.57 -5.41
N GLU A 16 -20.83 -15.32 -4.33
CA GLU A 16 -21.36 -14.81 -3.05
C GLU A 16 -20.38 -13.83 -2.38
N PHE A 17 -19.09 -14.18 -2.37
CA PHE A 17 -18.03 -13.38 -1.73
C PHE A 17 -17.16 -12.64 -2.74
N ALA A 18 -17.73 -12.24 -3.88
CA ALA A 18 -17.00 -11.57 -4.95
C ALA A 18 -16.25 -10.32 -4.45
N ASP A 19 -16.82 -9.60 -3.48
CA ASP A 19 -16.21 -8.45 -2.83
C ASP A 19 -14.88 -8.78 -2.12
N VAL A 20 -14.77 -9.97 -1.50
CA VAL A 20 -13.54 -10.45 -0.84
C VAL A 20 -12.40 -10.65 -1.84
N PHE A 21 -12.71 -10.99 -3.09
CA PHE A 21 -11.73 -11.27 -4.15
C PHE A 21 -11.44 -10.06 -5.06
N THR A 22 -11.96 -8.88 -4.73
CA THR A 22 -11.78 -7.66 -5.54
C THR A 22 -11.06 -6.54 -4.78
N GLY A 23 -10.15 -5.87 -5.47
CA GLY A 23 -9.43 -4.70 -4.93
C GLY A 23 -8.46 -5.04 -3.78
N THR A 24 -8.05 -4.00 -3.04
CA THR A 24 -7.09 -4.10 -1.93
C THR A 24 -7.75 -4.26 -0.57
N GLY A 25 -9.07 -4.00 -0.48
CA GLY A 25 -9.79 -3.96 0.79
C GLY A 25 -9.42 -2.77 1.67
N ARG A 26 -10.18 -2.55 2.75
CA ARG A 26 -9.92 -1.49 3.74
C ARG A 26 -10.36 -1.96 5.12
N LEU A 27 -9.46 -1.85 6.10
CA LEU A 27 -9.82 -2.09 7.50
C LEU A 27 -10.84 -1.04 7.95
N LYS A 28 -11.97 -1.49 8.50
CA LYS A 28 -13.06 -0.61 8.99
C LYS A 28 -12.74 0.07 10.33
N ARG A 29 -11.50 -0.04 10.81
CA ARG A 29 -11.05 0.52 12.08
C ARG A 29 -9.78 1.33 11.88
N ILE A 30 -9.62 2.35 12.72
CA ILE A 30 -8.42 3.17 12.76
C ILE A 30 -7.42 2.49 13.68
N GLU A 31 -6.21 2.27 13.18
CA GLU A 31 -5.10 1.74 13.96
C GLU A 31 -4.16 2.87 14.36
N LYS A 32 -3.76 2.88 15.63
CA LYS A 32 -2.76 3.84 16.14
C LYS A 32 -1.42 3.13 16.26
N ILE A 33 -0.40 3.65 15.59
CA ILE A 33 0.98 3.17 15.71
C ILE A 33 1.54 3.68 17.04
N LYS A 34 1.92 2.76 17.94
CA LYS A 34 2.55 3.11 19.23
C LYS A 34 4.07 3.19 19.05
N LEU A 35 4.64 4.31 19.45
CA LEU A 35 6.09 4.50 19.50
C LEU A 35 6.67 3.87 20.78
N LYS A 36 7.93 3.44 20.72
CA LYS A 36 8.67 3.03 21.92
C LYS A 36 8.95 4.25 22.79
N GLU A 37 9.14 4.03 24.08
CA GLU A 37 9.63 5.07 24.99
C GLU A 37 10.97 5.62 24.47
N ASN A 38 11.15 6.94 24.54
CA ASN A 38 12.34 7.65 24.03
C ASN A 38 12.56 7.56 22.51
N SER A 39 11.52 7.28 21.70
CA SER A 39 11.62 7.35 20.24
C SER A 39 11.89 8.79 19.79
N VAL A 40 12.92 8.99 18.97
CA VAL A 40 13.31 10.29 18.45
C VAL A 40 12.84 10.44 17.00
N PRO A 41 12.13 11.52 16.64
CA PRO A 41 11.73 11.75 15.25
C PRO A 41 12.93 11.89 14.32
N HIS A 42 12.72 11.54 13.05
CA HIS A 42 13.78 11.56 12.05
C HIS A 42 13.24 12.03 10.70
N VAL A 43 13.99 12.96 10.10
CA VAL A 43 13.66 13.57 8.81
C VAL A 43 14.82 13.33 7.85
N VAL A 44 14.57 12.62 6.75
CA VAL A 44 15.54 12.43 5.67
C VAL A 44 15.20 13.30 4.47
N ALA A 45 16.23 13.91 3.88
CA ALA A 45 16.09 14.62 2.62
C ALA A 45 15.68 13.64 1.50
N PRO A 46 14.75 14.01 0.61
CA PRO A 46 14.24 13.13 -0.43
C PRO A 46 15.33 12.75 -1.44
N ARG A 47 15.32 11.49 -1.88
CA ARG A 47 16.17 11.02 -2.99
C ARG A 47 15.69 11.54 -4.34
N GLN A 48 16.63 11.86 -5.21
CA GLN A 48 16.33 12.24 -6.58
C GLN A 48 15.83 11.04 -7.38
N VAL A 49 14.76 11.24 -8.14
CA VAL A 49 14.22 10.24 -9.07
C VAL A 49 14.84 10.47 -10.44
N PRO A 50 15.48 9.47 -11.08
CA PRO A 50 16.02 9.62 -12.43
C PRO A 50 14.94 10.08 -13.42
N LEU A 51 15.30 11.03 -14.29
CA LEU A 51 14.37 11.63 -15.25
C LEU A 51 13.66 10.59 -16.12
N ALA A 52 14.37 9.53 -16.52
CA ALA A 52 13.86 8.43 -17.33
C ALA A 52 12.64 7.70 -16.73
N ILE A 53 12.50 7.69 -15.40
CA ILE A 53 11.39 7.02 -14.69
C ILE A 53 10.48 7.99 -13.95
N HIS A 54 10.74 9.29 -13.99
CA HIS A 54 10.00 10.31 -13.25
C HIS A 54 8.49 10.24 -13.51
N ASN A 55 8.09 10.12 -14.79
CA ASN A 55 6.68 10.03 -15.16
C ASN A 55 6.02 8.75 -14.64
N LYS A 56 6.72 7.61 -14.71
CA LYS A 56 6.22 6.33 -14.17
C LYS A 56 6.02 6.40 -12.65
N VAL A 57 6.96 7.02 -11.93
CA VAL A 57 6.86 7.21 -10.47
C VAL A 57 5.66 8.11 -10.13
N LYS A 58 5.47 9.21 -10.87
CA LYS A 58 4.34 10.11 -10.66
C LYS A 58 2.99 9.42 -10.92
N GLU A 59 2.90 8.62 -11.98
CA GLU A 59 1.71 7.84 -12.30
C GLU A 59 1.38 6.84 -11.19
N GLU A 60 2.37 6.09 -10.69
CA GLU A 60 2.12 5.13 -9.61
C GLU A 60 1.73 5.81 -8.30
N LEU A 61 2.31 6.97 -7.98
CA LEU A 61 1.87 7.78 -6.83
C LEU A 61 0.42 8.25 -6.98
N ASN A 62 0.03 8.72 -8.17
CA ASN A 62 -1.35 9.14 -8.45
C ASN A 62 -2.31 7.96 -8.31
N ASN A 63 -1.98 6.79 -8.87
CA ASN A 63 -2.78 5.57 -8.74
C ASN A 63 -3.01 5.19 -7.28
N MET A 64 -1.97 5.29 -6.42
CA MET A 64 -2.12 5.02 -4.99
C MET A 64 -2.97 6.06 -4.26
N VAL A 65 -2.93 7.33 -4.67
CA VAL A 65 -3.82 8.39 -4.13
C VAL A 65 -5.27 8.14 -4.54
N GLU A 66 -5.52 7.84 -5.81
CA GLU A 66 -6.85 7.52 -6.34
C GLU A 66 -7.44 6.26 -5.70
N ALA A 67 -6.60 5.25 -5.45
CA ALA A 67 -6.99 4.04 -4.71
C ALA A 67 -7.19 4.26 -3.20
N GLY A 68 -6.88 5.46 -2.68
CA GLY A 68 -7.01 5.79 -1.26
C GLY A 68 -5.99 5.09 -0.36
N ILE A 69 -4.86 4.64 -0.90
CA ILE A 69 -3.78 3.96 -0.18
C ILE A 69 -2.88 4.98 0.53
N ILE A 70 -2.57 6.10 -0.13
CA ILE A 70 -1.78 7.20 0.42
C ILE A 70 -2.50 8.53 0.25
N SER A 71 -2.05 9.55 0.98
CA SER A 71 -2.57 10.91 0.86
C SER A 71 -1.44 11.93 0.85
N LYS A 72 -1.71 13.09 0.25
CA LYS A 72 -0.76 14.20 0.23
C LYS A 72 -0.76 14.92 1.58
N VAL A 73 0.42 15.03 2.18
CA VAL A 73 0.65 15.85 3.38
C VAL A 73 1.24 17.19 2.95
N LYS A 74 0.68 18.29 3.45
CA LYS A 74 1.17 19.67 3.17
C LYS A 74 1.92 20.27 4.35
N GLU A 75 1.57 19.84 5.57
CA GLU A 75 2.20 20.33 6.78
C GLU A 75 3.54 19.63 7.04
N PRO A 76 4.50 20.31 7.68
CA PRO A 76 5.72 19.66 8.14
C PRO A 76 5.42 18.48 9.07
N THR A 77 6.12 17.36 8.89
CA THR A 77 6.03 16.19 9.75
C THR A 77 7.36 15.93 10.45
N GLU A 78 7.29 15.43 11.68
CA GLU A 78 8.48 15.05 12.45
C GLU A 78 9.16 13.79 11.91
N TRP A 79 8.43 13.00 11.11
CA TRP A 79 8.89 11.73 10.53
C TRP A 79 8.85 11.81 9.01
N VAL A 80 10.01 11.66 8.37
CA VAL A 80 10.14 11.57 6.90
C VAL A 80 11.17 10.49 6.56
N SER A 81 10.70 9.44 5.90
CA SER A 81 11.53 8.35 5.39
C SER A 81 11.78 8.49 3.89
N ASN A 82 12.87 7.91 3.42
CA ASN A 82 13.20 7.93 2.00
C ASN A 82 12.25 7.04 1.20
N MET A 83 11.91 7.49 -0.02
CA MET A 83 11.27 6.67 -1.03
C MET A 83 12.34 5.90 -1.84
N VAL A 84 12.07 4.64 -2.12
CA VAL A 84 12.86 3.79 -3.02
C VAL A 84 11.99 3.33 -4.17
N VAL A 85 12.55 3.38 -5.37
CA VAL A 85 11.86 2.98 -6.60
C VAL A 85 12.54 1.74 -7.16
N ILE A 86 11.77 0.68 -7.36
CA ILE A 86 12.23 -0.55 -7.99
C ILE A 86 11.49 -0.70 -9.32
N ASP A 87 12.20 -0.49 -10.43
CA ASP A 87 11.65 -0.72 -11.77
C ASP A 87 11.68 -2.22 -12.06
N SER A 88 10.54 -2.90 -11.86
CA SER A 88 10.40 -4.32 -12.16
C SER A 88 9.78 -4.52 -13.54
N PRO A 89 10.03 -5.67 -14.22
CA PRO A 89 9.54 -5.89 -15.59
C PRO A 89 8.03 -5.76 -15.76
N LYS A 90 7.25 -6.03 -14.69
CA LYS A 90 5.78 -5.96 -14.73
C LYS A 90 5.26 -4.60 -14.29
N LYS A 91 5.77 -4.08 -13.17
CA LYS A 91 5.26 -2.86 -12.54
C LYS A 91 6.34 -2.16 -11.71
N LEU A 92 6.37 -0.85 -11.76
CA LEU A 92 7.19 -0.04 -10.85
C LEU A 92 6.69 -0.20 -9.42
N ARG A 93 7.60 -0.42 -8.47
CA ARG A 93 7.29 -0.56 -7.05
C ARG A 93 7.88 0.61 -6.28
N ILE A 94 7.06 1.20 -5.41
CA ILE A 94 7.45 2.27 -4.50
C ILE A 94 7.56 1.65 -3.09
N CYS A 95 8.71 1.82 -2.47
CA CYS A 95 9.00 1.30 -1.13
C CYS A 95 9.45 2.44 -0.20
N LEU A 96 9.20 2.27 1.09
CA LEU A 96 9.75 3.15 2.13
C LEU A 96 11.04 2.53 2.67
N ASP A 97 12.12 3.30 2.64
CA ASP A 97 13.37 3.00 3.31
C ASP A 97 13.31 3.55 4.73
N ILE A 98 12.82 2.70 5.63
CA ILE A 98 12.69 3.04 7.05
C ILE A 98 14.08 2.85 7.67
N PRO A 99 14.71 3.92 8.19
CA PRO A 99 16.00 3.81 8.87
C PRO A 99 15.89 2.81 10.02
N GLY A 100 16.94 2.00 10.21
CA GLY A 100 17.00 1.09 11.36
C GLY A 100 16.83 1.86 12.67
N HIS A 101 15.97 1.36 13.56
CA HIS A 101 15.86 1.77 14.95
C HIS A 101 16.71 0.87 15.83
#